data_AF-A0A087UQI7-F1
#
_entry.id   AF-A0A087UQI7-F1
#
_cell.length_a   1.000
_cell.length_b   1.000
_cell.length_c   1.000
_cell.angle_alpha   90.00
_cell.angle_beta   90.00
_cell.angle_gamma   90.00
#
_symmetry.space_group_name_H-M   'P 1'
#
loop_
_entity.id
_entity.type
_entity.pdbx_description
1 polymer ?
#
loop_
_entity_poly.entity_id
_entity_poly.type
_entity_poly.pdbx_seq_one_letter_code
_entity_poly.pdbx_strand_id
1 'polypeptide(L)'
;MMCTVKNQIIQLESDIRYTHARLETLKYRAKKDDELTTSLTVHVLSRESPYPRTKIQRFPVPDKYVPWEVMWLHYEPPTYTMLKSDFPRQVRPYVDDDIL
;
A
#
# COMPACT_ATOMS: atom_id res chain seq x y z
N MET A 1 34.20 -35.27 -31.85
CA MET A 1 33.29 -35.26 -30.68
C MET A 1 33.65 -34.20 -29.63
N MET A 2 34.91 -33.97 -29.27
CA MET A 2 35.30 -32.99 -28.24
C MET A 2 35.02 -31.49 -28.55
N CYS A 3 35.04 -31.05 -29.81
CA CYS A 3 34.79 -29.63 -30.15
C CYS A 3 33.33 -29.21 -29.95
N THR A 4 32.37 -30.12 -30.19
CA THR A 4 30.94 -29.85 -30.03
C THR A 4 30.57 -29.56 -28.59
N VAL A 5 31.10 -30.36 -27.66
CA VAL A 5 30.86 -30.19 -26.22
C VAL A 5 31.45 -28.88 -25.71
N LYS A 6 32.65 -28.50 -26.16
CA LYS A 6 33.27 -27.21 -25.80
C LYS A 6 32.43 -26.02 -26.28
N ASN A 7 31.92 -26.07 -27.51
CA ASN A 7 31.06 -25.01 -28.03
C ASN A 7 29.72 -24.92 -27.27
N GLN A 8 29.15 -26.06 -26.90
CA GLN A 8 27.95 -26.10 -26.06
C GLN A 8 28.18 -25.50 -24.67
N ILE A 9 29.34 -25.77 -24.05
CA ILE A 9 29.71 -25.17 -22.77
C ILE A 9 29.83 -23.64 -22.89
N ILE A 10 30.54 -23.15 -23.91
CA ILE A 10 30.71 -21.71 -24.15
C ILE A 10 29.35 -21.04 -24.36
N GLN A 11 28.45 -21.69 -25.10
CA GLN A 11 27.09 -21.20 -25.33
C GLN A 11 26.29 -21.15 -24.03
N LEU A 12 26.30 -22.21 -23.23
CA LEU A 12 25.62 -22.25 -21.93
C LEU A 12 26.13 -21.17 -20.98
N GLU A 13 27.43 -20.94 -20.93
CA GLU A 13 28.01 -19.87 -20.12
C GLU A 13 27.53 -18.48 -20.58
N SER A 14 27.41 -18.28 -21.90
CA SER A 14 26.85 -17.05 -22.47
C SER A 14 25.39 -16.88 -22.08
N ASP A 15 24.60 -17.94 -22.19
CA ASP A 15 23.17 -17.94 -21.87
C ASP A 15 22.94 -17.69 -20.37
N ILE A 16 23.78 -18.26 -19.50
CA ILE A 16 23.74 -18.00 -18.05
C ILE A 16 24.03 -16.53 -17.76
N ARG A 17 25.09 -15.96 -18.36
CA ARG A 17 25.43 -14.54 -18.18
C ARG A 17 24.31 -13.62 -18.64
N TYR A 18 23.73 -13.90 -19.82
CA TYR A 18 22.60 -13.16 -20.35
C TYR A 18 21.39 -13.24 -19.43
N THR A 19 21.04 -14.44 -18.99
CA THR A 19 19.88 -14.68 -18.12
C THR A 19 20.06 -13.97 -16.78
N HIS A 20 21.26 -14.03 -16.20
CA HIS A 20 21.59 -13.34 -14.96
C HIS A 20 21.41 -11.82 -15.10
N ALA A 21 21.99 -11.21 -16.13
CA ALA A 21 21.84 -9.77 -16.38
C ALA A 21 20.37 -9.37 -16.58
N ARG A 22 19.59 -10.21 -17.28
CA ARG A 22 18.17 -9.99 -17.50
C ARG A 22 17.36 -10.08 -16.21
N LEU A 23 17.67 -11.05 -15.34
CA LEU A 23 17.03 -11.20 -14.04
C LEU A 23 17.34 -10.03 -13.10
N GLU A 24 18.58 -9.55 -13.05
CA GLU A 24 18.93 -8.37 -12.25
C GLU A 24 18.19 -7.11 -12.73
N THR A 25 18.02 -6.97 -14.05
CA THR A 25 17.21 -5.87 -14.62
C THR A 25 15.74 -5.99 -14.21
N LEU A 26 15.17 -7.20 -14.27
CA LEU A 26 13.77 -7.44 -13.88
C LEU A 26 13.56 -7.21 -12.37
N LYS A 27 14.50 -7.65 -11.54
CA LYS A 27 14.49 -7.43 -10.09
C LYS A 27 14.50 -5.93 -9.74
N TYR A 28 15.37 -5.16 -10.40
CA TYR A 28 15.41 -3.71 -10.22
C TYR A 28 14.09 -3.04 -10.64
N ARG A 29 13.50 -3.46 -11.77
CA ARG A 29 12.19 -2.96 -12.23
C ARG A 29 11.09 -3.30 -11.25
N ALA A 30 10.99 -4.55 -10.80
CA ALA A 30 9.99 -4.99 -9.83
C ALA A 30 10.10 -4.22 -8.51
N LYS A 31 11.33 -3.97 -8.00
CA LYS A 31 11.54 -3.15 -6.80
C LYS A 31 11.07 -1.70 -7.01
N LYS A 32 11.39 -1.12 -8.16
CA LYS A 32 10.97 0.24 -8.51
C LYS A 32 9.45 0.35 -8.67
N ASP A 33 8.84 -0.66 -9.29
CA ASP A 33 7.39 -0.73 -9.46
C ASP A 33 6.71 -0.91 -8.09
N ASP A 34 7.26 -1.73 -7.20
CA ASP A 34 6.78 -1.92 -5.82
C ASP A 34 6.85 -0.63 -4.98
N GLU A 35 8.00 0.06 -5.02
CA GLU A 35 8.17 1.39 -4.40
C GLU A 35 7.16 2.41 -4.96
N LEU A 36 6.90 2.37 -6.27
CA LEU A 36 5.94 3.24 -6.95
C LEU A 36 4.49 2.86 -6.60
N THR A 37 4.11 1.58 -6.59
CA THR A 37 2.77 1.13 -6.21
C THR A 37 2.46 1.41 -4.75
N THR A 38 3.45 1.25 -3.87
CA THR A 38 3.33 1.63 -2.45
C THR A 38 3.04 3.14 -2.31
N SER A 39 3.65 3.96 -3.18
CA SER A 39 3.35 5.40 -3.27
C SER A 39 1.98 5.71 -3.90
N LEU A 40 1.39 4.80 -4.67
CA LEU A 40 0.13 5.03 -5.41
C LEU A 40 -1.12 4.51 -4.69
N THR A 41 -0.99 3.52 -3.80
CA THR A 41 -2.10 3.00 -2.99
C THR A 41 -2.27 3.74 -1.68
N VAL A 42 -2.38 5.08 -1.73
CA VAL A 42 -2.78 5.85 -0.55
C VAL A 42 -4.29 6.02 -0.59
N HIS A 43 -4.98 5.71 0.50
CA HIS A 43 -6.46 5.76 0.59
C HIS A 43 -6.99 7.21 0.55
N VAL A 44 -6.90 7.88 -0.60
CA VAL A 44 -7.23 9.31 -0.78
C VAL A 44 -8.68 9.60 -0.40
N LEU A 45 -9.64 8.82 -0.93
CA LEU A 45 -11.07 9.02 -0.67
C LEU A 45 -11.42 8.98 0.83
N SER A 46 -10.72 8.13 1.59
CA SER A 46 -10.94 8.01 3.04
C SER A 46 -10.42 9.21 3.84
N ARG A 47 -9.57 10.05 3.24
CA ARG A 47 -8.97 11.25 3.86
C ARG A 47 -9.63 12.55 3.41
N GLU A 48 -10.52 12.49 2.42
CA GLU A 48 -11.26 13.66 1.96
C GLU A 48 -12.21 14.19 3.03
N SER A 49 -12.35 15.51 3.04
CA SER A 49 -13.24 16.25 3.94
C SER A 49 -14.29 17.02 3.14
N PRO A 50 -15.51 17.18 3.67
CA PRO A 50 -15.98 16.67 4.97
C PRO A 50 -16.22 15.15 4.97
N TYR A 51 -16.27 14.54 6.16
CA TYR A 51 -16.76 13.16 6.27
C TYR A 51 -18.18 13.08 5.67
N PRO A 52 -18.48 12.08 4.81
CA PRO A 52 -19.73 12.04 4.06
C PRO A 52 -20.98 12.26 4.92
N ARG A 53 -21.88 13.13 4.46
CA ARG A 53 -23.15 13.50 5.15
C ARG A 53 -22.98 14.17 6.51
N THR A 54 -21.81 14.71 6.80
CA THR A 54 -21.56 15.51 8.01
C THR A 54 -20.86 16.82 7.63
N LYS A 55 -20.65 17.70 8.62
CA LYS A 55 -19.79 18.88 8.48
C LYS A 55 -18.39 18.67 9.07
N ILE A 56 -18.11 17.47 9.59
CA ILE A 56 -16.87 17.14 10.28
C ILE A 56 -15.71 17.16 9.29
N GLN A 57 -14.70 17.99 9.57
CA GLN A 57 -13.45 18.02 8.84
C GLN A 57 -12.54 16.93 9.41
N ARG A 58 -11.93 16.12 8.57
CA ARG A 58 -10.93 15.15 9.02
C ARG A 58 -9.63 15.89 9.32
N PHE A 59 -8.81 15.31 10.18
CA PHE A 59 -7.44 15.77 10.36
C PHE A 59 -6.65 15.51 9.07
N PRO A 60 -5.93 16.50 8.52
CA PRO A 60 -5.16 16.32 7.30
C PRO A 60 -4.00 15.36 7.55
N VAL A 61 -3.98 14.24 6.84
CA VAL A 61 -2.92 13.22 6.95
C VAL A 61 -2.08 13.23 5.68
N PRO A 62 -0.84 13.76 5.69
CA PRO A 62 0.10 13.63 4.56
C PRO A 62 0.44 12.16 4.27
N ASP A 63 0.73 11.84 3.01
CA ASP A 63 0.96 10.45 2.56
C ASP A 63 2.06 9.73 3.37
N LYS A 64 3.13 10.45 3.74
CA LYS A 64 4.24 9.91 4.55
C LYS A 64 3.85 9.47 5.96
N TYR A 65 2.68 9.86 6.45
CA TYR A 65 2.16 9.52 7.78
C TYR A 65 0.90 8.64 7.71
N VAL A 66 0.54 8.13 6.53
CA VAL A 66 -0.57 7.18 6.39
C VAL A 66 -0.24 5.80 7.00
N PRO A 67 0.99 5.24 6.85
CA PRO A 67 1.34 3.99 7.49
C PRO A 67 1.37 4.13 9.02
N TRP A 68 0.72 3.21 9.73
CA TRP A 68 0.62 3.24 11.19
C TRP A 68 1.95 3.03 11.91
N GLU A 69 2.91 2.40 11.24
CA GLU A 69 4.27 2.17 11.75
C GLU A 69 5.08 3.47 11.86
N VAL A 70 4.65 4.53 11.16
CA VAL A 70 5.30 5.84 11.24
C VAL A 70 4.82 6.57 12.49
N MET A 71 5.73 6.74 13.45
CA MET A 71 5.45 7.51 14.66
C MET A 71 5.06 8.96 14.34
N TRP A 72 3.88 9.39 14.80
CA TRP A 72 3.40 10.75 14.65
C TRP A 72 2.79 11.28 15.95
N LEU A 73 3.61 11.98 16.73
CA LEU A 73 3.23 12.48 18.07
C LEU A 73 2.16 13.57 18.07
N HIS A 74 1.97 14.26 16.94
CA HIS A 74 1.04 15.39 16.80
C HIS A 74 -0.22 15.00 16.03
N TYR A 75 -0.53 13.70 15.95
CA TYR A 75 -1.75 13.22 15.31
C TYR A 75 -2.93 13.40 16.27
N GLU A 76 -3.73 14.43 16.04
CA GLU A 76 -4.87 14.80 16.88
C GLU A 76 -6.18 14.81 16.07
N PRO A 77 -6.70 13.64 15.65
CA PRO A 77 -7.91 13.57 14.87
C PRO A 77 -9.15 13.94 15.70
N PRO A 78 -10.17 14.56 15.08
CA PRO A 78 -11.46 14.75 15.76
C PRO A 78 -12.14 13.40 15.96
N THR A 79 -12.64 13.16 17.17
CA THR A 79 -13.47 12.00 17.48
C THR A 79 -14.90 12.25 16.98
N TYR A 80 -15.40 11.34 16.15
CA TYR A 80 -16.78 11.40 15.68
C TYR A 80 -17.34 10.01 15.45
N THR A 81 -18.54 9.76 15.97
CA THR A 81 -19.42 8.66 15.60
C THR A 81 -20.84 9.19 15.49
N MET A 82 -21.67 8.55 14.66
CA MET A 82 -23.11 8.83 14.64
C MET A 82 -23.76 8.12 15.83
N LEU A 83 -24.82 8.69 16.41
CA LEU A 83 -25.47 8.05 17.56
C LEU A 83 -26.04 6.68 17.16
N LYS A 84 -25.89 5.69 18.04
CA LYS A 84 -26.42 4.34 17.86
C LYS A 84 -27.92 4.34 17.57
N SER A 85 -28.65 5.31 18.13
CA SER A 85 -30.08 5.54 17.90
C SER A 85 -30.42 5.98 16.46
N ASP A 86 -29.48 6.61 15.74
CA ASP A 86 -29.70 7.10 14.37
C ASP A 86 -29.56 5.99 13.33
N PHE A 87 -28.96 4.84 13.70
CA PHE A 87 -28.87 3.68 12.82
C PHE A 87 -30.19 2.88 12.77
N PRO A 88 -30.49 2.19 11.65
CA PRO A 88 -31.62 1.25 11.56
C PRO A 88 -31.56 0.18 12.64
N ARG A 89 -32.72 -0.18 13.23
CA ARG A 89 -32.81 -1.12 14.36
C ARG A 89 -32.09 -2.45 14.13
N GLN A 90 -32.09 -2.93 12.88
CA GLN A 90 -31.48 -4.19 12.48
C GLN A 90 -29.95 -4.17 12.58
N VAL A 91 -29.32 -3.00 12.38
CA VAL A 91 -27.85 -2.88 12.41
C VAL A 91 -27.31 -2.42 13.75
N ARG A 92 -28.14 -1.82 14.63
CA ARG A 92 -27.74 -1.36 15.97
C ARG A 92 -26.96 -2.37 16.80
N PRO A 93 -27.23 -3.70 16.75
CA PRO A 93 -26.42 -4.68 17.49
C PRO A 93 -24.95 -4.74 17.05
N TYR A 94 -24.62 -4.24 15.86
CA TYR A 94 -23.27 -4.21 15.29
C TYR A 94 -22.63 -2.81 15.32
N VAL A 95 -23.30 -1.83 15.93
CA VAL A 95 -22.79 -0.48 16.11
C VAL A 95 -22.20 -0.40 17.52
N ASP A 96 -21.00 0.16 17.62
CA ASP A 96 -20.35 0.44 18.91
C ASP A 96 -21.22 1.35 19.78
N ASP A 97 -20.95 1.37 21.09
CA ASP A 97 -21.66 2.28 21.99
C ASP A 97 -21.22 3.74 21.80
N ASP A 98 -22.13 4.66 22.10
CA ASP A 98 -21.91 6.09 21.91
C ASP A 98 -20.74 6.57 22.78
N ILE A 99 -19.83 7.33 22.17
CA ILE A 99 -18.66 7.89 22.85
C ILE A 99 -19.13 9.09 23.70
N LEU A 100 -18.81 9.08 25.00
CA LEU A 100 -19.18 10.10 26.00
C LEU A 100 -18.50 11.45 25.76
#